data_AF-A0A917DJQ5-F1
#
_entry.id   AF-A0A917DJQ5-F1
#
_cell.length_a   1.000
_cell.length_b   1.000
_cell.length_c   1.000
_cell.angle_alpha   90.00
_cell.angle_beta   90.00
_cell.angle_gamma   90.00
#
_symmetry.space_group_name_H-M   'P 1'
#
loop_
_entity.id
_entity.type
_entity.pdbx_description
1 polymer ?
#
loop_
_entity_poly.entity_id
_entity_poly.type
_entity_poly.pdbx_seq_one_letter_code
_entity_poly.pdbx_strand_id
1 'polypeptide(L)'
;MTDALLVTAQLGFVAVGAWLTHIDISEHRLPNRIVAPTAVAIAVLCALAAAVTGSVAPLVSGALGALLLGGFYLVLRVASRGSLGAGDVKLALPTGLILGWDGGLALVVGAVLAFVVGGLWAVGVIVTGRGTRSTHIAFGPCIILGAVLGLAVT
;
A
#
# COMPACT_ATOMS: atom_id res chain seq x y z
N MET A 1 23.61 -1.47 -9.25
CA MET A 1 23.53 -1.09 -7.82
C MET A 1 22.15 -0.55 -7.47
N THR A 2 21.56 0.29 -8.32
CA THR A 2 20.19 0.81 -8.16
C THR A 2 19.13 -0.29 -8.08
N ASP A 3 19.22 -1.29 -8.97
CA ASP A 3 18.26 -2.42 -8.98
C ASP A 3 18.30 -3.21 -7.68
N ALA A 4 19.47 -3.36 -7.07
CA ALA A 4 19.61 -4.05 -5.79
C ALA A 4 18.91 -3.29 -4.64
N LEU A 5 18.99 -1.95 -4.61
CA LEU A 5 18.30 -1.14 -3.61
C LEU A 5 16.78 -1.19 -3.76
N LEU A 6 16.28 -1.11 -5.01
CA LEU A 6 14.86 -1.21 -5.30
C LEU A 6 14.29 -2.59 -5.00
N VAL A 7 14.96 -3.66 -5.45
CA VAL A 7 14.56 -5.03 -5.14
C VAL A 7 14.57 -5.27 -3.63
N THR A 8 15.55 -4.73 -2.90
CA THR A 8 15.58 -4.82 -1.43
C THR A 8 14.39 -4.09 -0.80
N ALA A 9 14.04 -2.90 -1.31
CA ALA A 9 12.86 -2.16 -0.83
C ALA A 9 11.55 -2.90 -1.12
N GLN A 10 11.41 -3.49 -2.32
CA GLN A 10 10.25 -4.29 -2.72
C GLN A 10 10.13 -5.56 -1.89
N LEU A 11 11.19 -6.33 -1.74
CA LEU A 11 11.20 -7.55 -0.92
C LEU A 11 10.91 -7.24 0.56
N GLY A 12 11.51 -6.16 1.08
CA GLY A 12 11.24 -5.68 2.44
C GLY A 12 9.77 -5.27 2.62
N PHE A 13 9.19 -4.55 1.65
CA PHE A 13 7.78 -4.19 1.64
C PHE A 13 6.87 -5.42 1.60
N VAL A 14 7.16 -6.41 0.76
CA VAL A 14 6.37 -7.65 0.66
C VAL A 14 6.47 -8.48 1.94
N ALA A 15 7.67 -8.63 2.51
CA ALA A 15 7.87 -9.39 3.73
C ALA A 15 7.16 -8.75 4.93
N VAL A 16 7.32 -7.44 5.12
CA VAL A 16 6.62 -6.72 6.18
C VAL A 16 5.12 -6.65 5.90
N GLY A 17 4.72 -6.49 4.65
CA GLY A 17 3.33 -6.54 4.22
C GLY A 17 2.67 -7.89 4.55
N ALA A 18 3.35 -9.01 4.30
CA ALA A 18 2.85 -10.33 4.66
C ALA A 18 2.65 -10.47 6.18
N TRP A 19 3.58 -9.95 6.98
CA TRP A 19 3.43 -9.94 8.44
C TRP A 19 2.28 -9.03 8.89
N LEU A 20 2.17 -7.82 8.33
CA LEU A 20 1.07 -6.91 8.59
C LEU A 20 -0.28 -7.51 8.18
N THR A 21 -0.33 -8.26 7.08
CA THR A 21 -1.51 -8.99 6.61
C THR A 21 -1.95 -10.03 7.63
N HIS A 22 -1.01 -10.78 8.20
CA HIS A 22 -1.31 -11.76 9.24
C HIS A 22 -1.88 -11.11 10.51
N ILE A 23 -1.30 -9.98 10.94
CA ILE A 23 -1.79 -9.20 12.09
C ILE A 23 -3.16 -8.59 11.78
N ASP A 24 -3.36 -8.03 10.59
CA ASP A 24 -4.62 -7.37 10.22
C ASP A 24 -5.78 -8.36 10.12
N ILE A 25 -5.54 -9.57 9.59
CA ILE A 25 -6.52 -10.66 9.58
C ILE A 25 -6.88 -11.10 11.00
N SER A 26 -5.89 -11.17 11.89
CA SER A 26 -6.06 -11.71 13.26
C SER A 26 -6.66 -10.70 14.23
N GLU A 27 -6.24 -9.44 14.15
CA GLU A 27 -6.55 -8.40 15.14
C GLU A 27 -7.37 -7.24 14.58
N HIS A 28 -7.62 -7.20 13.26
CA HIS A 28 -8.31 -6.09 12.57
C HIS A 28 -7.69 -4.73 12.90
N ARG A 29 -6.37 -4.73 13.10
CA ARG A 29 -5.57 -3.57 13.51
C ARG A 29 -4.23 -3.60 12.80
N LEU A 30 -3.92 -2.48 12.18
CA LEU A 30 -2.59 -2.19 11.64
C LEU A 30 -1.77 -1.39 12.66
N PRO A 31 -0.77 -2.02 13.32
CA PRO A 31 0.04 -1.34 14.32
C PRO A 31 0.92 -0.26 13.67
N ASN A 32 0.64 0.99 14.03
CA ASN A 32 1.42 2.16 13.58
C ASN A 32 2.93 2.02 13.85
N ARG A 33 3.32 1.26 14.89
CA ARG A 33 4.71 0.99 15.24
C ARG A 33 5.47 0.19 14.18
N ILE A 34 4.76 -0.50 13.28
CA ILE A 34 5.37 -1.26 12.17
C ILE A 34 5.22 -0.49 10.86
N VAL A 35 4.02 0.05 10.58
CA VAL A 35 3.77 0.78 9.32
C VAL A 35 4.65 2.03 9.17
N ALA A 36 4.83 2.80 10.25
CA ALA A 36 5.63 4.02 10.21
C ALA A 36 7.12 3.77 9.88
N PRO A 37 7.84 2.87 10.57
CA PRO A 37 9.24 2.58 10.21
C PRO A 37 9.35 1.95 8.82
N THR A 38 8.40 1.14 8.36
CA THR A 38 8.41 0.62 6.98
C THR A 38 8.28 1.74 5.96
N ALA A 39 7.38 2.70 6.18
CA ALA A 39 7.23 3.85 5.29
C ALA A 39 8.50 4.72 5.24
N VAL A 40 9.11 4.95 6.40
CA VAL A 40 10.39 5.69 6.50
C VAL A 40 11.52 4.93 5.80
N ALA A 41 11.65 3.63 6.02
CA ALA A 41 12.69 2.81 5.40
C ALA A 41 12.59 2.83 3.86
N ILE A 42 11.38 2.66 3.33
CA ILE A 42 11.13 2.70 1.88
C ILE A 42 11.44 4.10 1.32
N ALA A 43 11.01 5.17 1.99
CA ALA A 43 11.32 6.53 1.57
C ALA A 43 12.82 6.82 1.54
N VAL A 44 13.56 6.37 2.56
CA VAL A 44 15.02 6.50 2.62
C VAL A 44 15.69 5.71 1.49
N LEU A 45 15.28 4.47 1.24
CA LEU A 45 15.83 3.64 0.17
C LEU A 45 15.58 4.25 -1.22
N CYS A 46 14.38 4.78 -1.48
CA CYS A 46 14.07 5.50 -2.72
C CYS A 46 14.90 6.78 -2.86
N ALA A 47 15.08 7.55 -1.78
CA ALA A 47 15.91 8.76 -1.81
C ALA A 47 17.38 8.44 -2.07
N LEU A 48 17.91 7.38 -1.47
CA LEU A 48 19.26 6.88 -1.74
C LEU A 48 19.41 6.40 -3.19
N ALA A 49 18.42 5.67 -3.72
CA ALA A 49 18.42 5.24 -5.12
C ALA A 49 18.41 6.42 -6.10
N ALA A 50 17.69 7.50 -5.79
CA ALA A 50 17.68 8.74 -6.58
C ALA A 50 19.02 9.47 -6.52
N ALA A 51 19.63 9.53 -5.33
CA ALA A 51 20.95 10.13 -5.14
C ALA A 51 22.05 9.36 -5.92
N VAL A 52 21.97 8.02 -5.96
CA VAL A 52 22.92 7.17 -6.70
C VAL A 52 22.72 7.28 -8.21
N THR A 53 21.49 7.41 -8.69
CA THR A 53 21.21 7.56 -10.13
C THR A 53 21.39 8.98 -10.66
N GLY A 54 21.46 9.99 -9.77
CA GLY A 54 21.50 11.40 -10.16
C GLY A 54 20.20 11.87 -10.83
N SER A 55 19.13 11.05 -10.79
CA SER A 55 17.85 11.34 -11.41
C SER A 55 16.76 11.47 -10.35
N VAL A 56 16.16 12.65 -10.29
CA VAL A 56 15.04 12.93 -9.40
C VAL A 56 13.68 12.54 -9.99
N ALA A 57 13.62 12.24 -11.29
CA ALA A 57 12.35 11.97 -11.97
C ALA A 57 11.59 10.76 -11.37
N PRO A 58 12.21 9.61 -11.09
CA PRO A 58 11.53 8.48 -10.45
C PRO A 58 11.07 8.80 -9.03
N LEU A 59 11.84 9.61 -8.30
CA LEU A 59 11.49 10.05 -6.95
C LEU A 59 10.27 10.98 -6.96
N VAL A 60 10.18 11.87 -7.95
CA VAL A 60 9.02 12.76 -8.14
C VAL A 60 7.78 11.93 -8.50
N SER A 61 7.90 10.99 -9.44
CA SER A 61 6.80 10.09 -9.82
C SER A 61 6.33 9.24 -8.65
N GLY A 62 7.26 8.70 -7.86
CA GLY A 62 6.96 7.98 -6.62
C GLY A 62 6.27 8.87 -5.59
N ALA A 63 6.77 10.08 -5.35
CA ALA A 63 6.14 11.02 -4.42
C ALA A 63 4.72 11.41 -4.84
N LEU A 64 4.49 11.59 -6.14
CA LEU A 64 3.15 11.80 -6.69
C LEU A 64 2.27 10.56 -6.49
N GLY A 65 2.80 9.36 -6.72
CA GLY A 65 2.08 8.11 -6.45
C GLY A 65 1.68 7.95 -4.98
N ALA A 66 2.59 8.28 -4.06
CA ALA A 66 2.32 8.28 -2.62
C ALA A 66 1.22 9.28 -2.24
N LEU A 67 1.27 10.50 -2.80
CA LEU A 67 0.25 11.53 -2.57
C LEU A 67 -1.11 11.12 -3.13
N LEU A 68 -1.15 10.57 -4.35
CA LEU A 68 -2.38 10.12 -4.99
C LEU A 68 -3.02 8.97 -4.21
N LEU A 69 -2.25 7.93 -3.91
CA LEU A 69 -2.78 6.75 -3.22
C LEU A 69 -3.11 7.08 -1.75
N GLY A 70 -2.22 7.77 -1.04
CA GLY A 70 -2.46 8.20 0.34
C GLY A 70 -3.63 9.18 0.45
N GLY A 71 -3.74 10.15 -0.46
CA GLY A 71 -4.86 11.08 -0.53
C GLY A 71 -6.18 10.37 -0.84
N PHE A 72 -6.18 9.43 -1.79
CA PHE A 72 -7.36 8.62 -2.10
C PHE A 72 -7.85 7.82 -0.89
N TYR A 73 -6.96 7.12 -0.18
CA TYR A 73 -7.31 6.39 1.03
C TYR A 73 -7.74 7.31 2.18
N LEU A 74 -7.18 8.51 2.28
CA LEU A 74 -7.61 9.52 3.24
C LEU A 74 -9.04 9.99 2.97
N VAL A 75 -9.37 10.28 1.70
CA VAL A 75 -10.74 10.64 1.28
C VAL A 75 -11.72 9.50 1.60
N LEU A 76 -11.35 8.26 1.28
CA LEU A 76 -12.17 7.08 1.63
C LEU A 76 -12.37 6.95 3.13
N ARG A 77 -11.33 7.18 3.95
CA ARG A 77 -11.44 7.14 5.41
C ARG A 77 -12.41 8.18 5.95
N VAL A 78 -12.35 9.41 5.44
CA VAL A 78 -13.26 10.49 5.84
C VAL A 78 -14.70 10.20 5.38
N ALA A 79 -14.87 9.77 4.12
CA ALA A 79 -16.17 9.44 3.54
C ALA A 79 -16.84 8.23 4.23
N SER A 80 -16.05 7.23 4.60
CA SER A 80 -16.51 6.02 5.30
C SER A 80 -16.74 6.20 6.80
N ARG A 81 -16.66 7.44 7.31
CA ARG A 81 -16.83 7.78 8.74
C ARG A 81 -15.96 6.94 9.67
N GLY A 82 -14.74 6.62 9.23
CA GLY A 82 -13.77 5.88 10.03
C GLY A 82 -13.89 4.36 9.96
N SER A 83 -14.72 3.79 9.07
CA SER A 83 -14.70 2.34 8.78
C SER A 83 -13.33 1.87 8.28
N LEU A 84 -12.62 2.75 7.54
CA LEU A 84 -11.24 2.52 7.11
C LEU A 84 -10.24 2.87 8.21
N GLY A 85 -9.28 1.97 8.46
CA GLY A 85 -8.26 2.14 9.47
C GLY A 85 -7.30 3.29 9.13
N ALA A 86 -6.86 4.04 10.14
CA ALA A 86 -5.78 5.01 9.95
C ALA A 86 -4.46 4.34 9.50
N GLY A 87 -4.31 3.04 9.76
CA GLY A 87 -3.19 2.22 9.28
C GLY A 87 -3.20 2.04 7.77
N ASP A 88 -4.38 1.83 7.16
CA ASP A 88 -4.53 1.64 5.71
C ASP A 88 -4.05 2.85 4.92
N VAL A 89 -4.42 4.06 5.37
CA VAL A 89 -3.97 5.32 4.78
C VAL A 89 -2.44 5.46 4.84
N LYS A 90 -1.83 5.01 5.95
CA LYS A 90 -0.38 5.06 6.11
C LYS A 90 0.34 4.00 5.29
N LEU A 91 -0.28 2.85 5.05
CA LEU A 91 0.23 1.80 4.17
C LEU A 91 0.14 2.21 2.70
N ALA A 92 -0.88 3.00 2.33
CA ALA A 92 -1.04 3.54 0.99
C ALA A 92 0.09 4.50 0.58
N LEU A 93 0.72 5.20 1.53
CA LEU A 93 1.86 6.09 1.26
C LEU A 93 3.09 5.35 0.68
N PRO A 94 3.71 4.37 1.37
CA PRO A 94 4.83 3.61 0.83
C PRO A 94 4.42 2.77 -0.39
N THR A 95 3.18 2.29 -0.43
CA THR A 95 2.66 1.56 -1.59
C THR A 95 2.65 2.45 -2.85
N GLY A 96 2.09 3.66 -2.74
CA GLY A 96 2.08 4.62 -3.82
C GLY A 96 3.48 5.12 -4.19
N LEU A 97 4.40 5.18 -3.23
CA LEU A 97 5.80 5.54 -3.48
C LEU A 97 6.50 4.50 -4.36
N ILE A 98 6.36 3.22 -4.01
CA ILE A 98 6.96 2.10 -4.76
C ILE A 98 6.33 1.99 -6.15
N LEU A 99 5.00 1.99 -6.24
CA LEU A 99 4.31 1.85 -7.53
C LEU A 99 4.55 3.06 -8.44
N GLY A 100 4.52 4.28 -7.88
CA GLY A 100 4.77 5.50 -8.64
C GLY A 100 6.22 5.64 -9.11
N TRP A 101 7.18 5.05 -8.38
CA TRP A 101 8.58 4.96 -8.81
C TRP A 101 8.69 4.08 -10.07
N ASP A 102 8.02 2.94 -10.06
CA ASP A 102 8.03 1.97 -11.17
C ASP A 102 7.27 2.48 -12.41
N GLY A 103 6.19 3.24 -12.18
CA GLY A 103 5.52 4.00 -13.23
C GLY A 103 4.02 4.16 -13.01
N GLY A 104 3.41 5.03 -13.81
CA GLY A 104 1.98 5.31 -13.73
C GLY A 104 1.10 4.07 -13.96
N LEU A 105 1.54 3.14 -14.82
CA LEU A 105 0.82 1.89 -15.08
C LEU A 105 0.76 1.01 -13.83
N ALA A 106 1.91 0.79 -13.17
CA ALA A 106 1.98 0.02 -11.92
C ALA A 106 1.10 0.64 -10.84
N LEU A 107 1.10 1.97 -10.71
CA LEU A 107 0.24 2.70 -9.77
C LEU A 107 -1.24 2.47 -10.04
N VAL A 108 -1.68 2.62 -11.29
CA VAL A 108 -3.10 2.44 -11.66
C VAL A 108 -3.53 0.99 -11.48
N VAL A 109 -2.75 0.04 -11.99
CA VAL A 109 -3.06 -1.40 -11.87
C VAL A 109 -3.09 -1.80 -10.41
N GLY A 110 -2.09 -1.41 -9.61
CA GLY A 110 -2.04 -1.77 -8.20
C GLY A 110 -3.18 -1.15 -7.39
N ALA A 111 -3.56 0.10 -7.66
CA ALA A 111 -4.69 0.76 -7.03
C ALA A 111 -6.03 0.08 -7.37
N VAL A 112 -6.26 -0.22 -8.65
CA VAL A 112 -7.48 -0.89 -9.13
C VAL A 112 -7.57 -2.29 -8.53
N LEU A 113 -6.49 -3.07 -8.57
CA LEU A 113 -6.48 -4.43 -8.03
C LEU A 113 -6.67 -4.44 -6.51
N ALA A 114 -6.07 -3.50 -5.77
CA ALA A 114 -6.32 -3.36 -4.35
C ALA A 114 -7.81 -3.13 -4.05
N PHE A 115 -8.47 -2.30 -4.86
CA PHE A 115 -9.89 -1.99 -4.70
C PHE A 115 -10.79 -3.16 -5.11
N VAL A 116 -10.45 -3.88 -6.20
CA VAL A 116 -11.18 -5.07 -6.66
C VAL A 116 -11.10 -6.18 -5.60
N VAL A 117 -9.90 -6.47 -5.10
CA VAL A 117 -9.69 -7.48 -4.05
C VAL A 117 -10.42 -7.08 -2.76
N GLY A 118 -10.30 -5.81 -2.34
CA GLY A 118 -11.01 -5.30 -1.17
C GLY A 118 -12.53 -5.33 -1.30
N GLY A 119 -13.06 -5.00 -2.47
CA GLY A 119 -14.48 -5.07 -2.78
C GLY A 119 -15.01 -6.51 -2.78
N LEU A 120 -14.30 -7.44 -3.42
CA LEU A 120 -14.65 -8.86 -3.41
C LEU A 120 -14.64 -9.44 -1.99
N TRP A 121 -13.64 -9.07 -1.18
CA TRP A 121 -13.56 -9.47 0.22
C TRP A 121 -14.74 -8.94 1.04
N ALA A 122 -15.05 -7.65 0.89
CA ALA A 122 -16.19 -7.02 1.56
C ALA A 122 -17.52 -7.70 1.20
N VAL A 123 -17.73 -7.99 -0.09
CA VAL A 123 -18.91 -8.72 -0.57
C VAL A 123 -18.94 -10.13 0.01
N GLY A 124 -17.83 -10.86 0.02
CA GLY A 124 -17.75 -12.20 0.58
C GLY A 124 -18.10 -12.26 2.08
N VAL A 125 -17.63 -11.30 2.87
CA VAL A 125 -17.96 -11.18 4.30
C VAL A 125 -19.46 -10.93 4.52
N ILE A 126 -20.08 -10.09 3.69
CA ILE A 126 -21.51 -9.79 3.76
C ILE A 126 -22.34 -11.03 3.35
N VAL A 127 -21.99 -11.67 2.23
CA VAL A 127 -22.73 -12.83 1.69
C VAL A 127 -22.63 -14.04 2.60
N THR A 128 -21.50 -14.25 3.27
CA THR A 128 -21.32 -15.35 4.24
C THR A 128 -22.00 -15.09 5.59
N GLY A 129 -22.66 -13.94 5.77
CA GLY A 129 -23.36 -13.58 7.00
C GLY A 129 -22.43 -13.29 8.18
N ARG A 130 -21.12 -13.18 7.95
CA ARG A 130 -20.11 -12.96 8.99
C ARG A 130 -19.86 -11.48 9.31
N GLY A 131 -20.52 -10.57 8.59
CA GLY A 131 -20.43 -9.13 8.83
C GLY A 131 -21.66 -8.36 8.34
N THR A 132 -21.85 -7.16 8.89
CA THR A 132 -22.85 -6.19 8.48
C THR A 132 -22.18 -5.04 7.70
N ARG A 133 -22.96 -4.12 7.14
CA ARG A 133 -22.47 -2.89 6.47
C ARG A 133 -21.56 -2.01 7.35
N SER A 134 -21.56 -2.24 8.67
CA SER A 134 -20.76 -1.49 9.64
C SER A 134 -19.54 -2.27 10.16
N THR A 135 -19.28 -3.47 9.63
CA THR A 135 -18.12 -4.27 10.05
C THR A 135 -16.83 -3.62 9.55
N HIS A 136 -15.88 -3.42 10.46
CA HIS A 136 -14.53 -2.99 10.11
C HIS A 136 -13.85 -4.06 9.27
N ILE A 137 -13.49 -3.72 8.03
CA ILE A 137 -12.81 -4.63 7.11
C ILE A 137 -11.33 -4.25 7.05
N ALA A 138 -10.48 -5.25 7.32
CA ALA A 138 -9.03 -5.22 7.13
C ALA A 138 -8.68 -4.98 5.65
N PHE A 139 -8.35 -3.74 5.28
CA PHE A 139 -8.01 -3.36 3.90
C PHE A 139 -6.52 -3.52 3.57
N GLY A 140 -5.66 -3.61 4.59
CA GLY A 140 -4.22 -3.79 4.47
C GLY A 140 -3.79 -4.92 3.51
N PRO A 141 -4.31 -6.15 3.67
CA PRO A 141 -3.98 -7.28 2.79
C PRO A 141 -4.30 -6.99 1.32
N CYS A 142 -5.41 -6.31 1.06
CA CYS A 142 -5.85 -5.97 -0.29
C CYS A 142 -4.93 -4.93 -0.93
N ILE A 143 -4.49 -3.93 -0.14
CA ILE A 143 -3.49 -2.93 -0.58
C ILE A 143 -2.19 -3.62 -0.98
N ILE A 144 -1.70 -4.55 -0.15
CA ILE A 144 -0.44 -5.25 -0.40
C ILE A 144 -0.55 -6.18 -1.61
N LEU A 145 -1.64 -6.93 -1.75
CA LEU A 145 -1.90 -7.76 -2.93
C LEU A 145 -1.96 -6.94 -4.21
N GLY A 146 -2.70 -5.82 -4.19
CA GLY A 146 -2.73 -4.88 -5.32
C GLY A 146 -1.35 -4.36 -5.66
N ALA A 147 -0.55 -3.98 -4.66
CA ALA A 147 0.81 -3.51 -4.87
C ALA A 147 1.72 -4.55 -5.54
N VAL A 148 1.70 -5.80 -5.05
CA VAL A 148 2.49 -6.90 -5.62
C VAL A 148 2.10 -7.15 -7.07
N LEU A 149 0.80 -7.18 -7.36
CA LEU A 149 0.31 -7.39 -8.72
C LEU A 149 0.61 -6.21 -9.63
N GLY A 150 0.55 -4.97 -9.13
CA GLY A 150 0.91 -3.77 -9.88
C GLY A 150 2.39 -3.75 -10.28
N LEU A 151 3.27 -4.17 -9.37
CA LEU A 151 4.70 -4.35 -9.62
C LEU A 151 5.02 -5.50 -10.57
N ALA A 152 4.12 -6.46 -10.75
CA ALA A 152 4.34 -7.59 -11.66
C ALA A 152 4.06 -7.23 -13.13
N VAL A 153 3.53 -6.03 -13.42
CA VAL A 153 3.18 -5.58 -14.77
C VAL A 153 4.29 -4.73 -15.41
N THR A 154 5.30 -4.36 -14.64
CA THR A 154 6.47 -3.57 -15.05
C THR A 154 7.68 -4.44 -15.32
#